data_AF-A0A059G5N7-F1
#
_entry.id   AF-A0A059G5N7-F1
#
_cell.length_a   1.000
_cell.length_b   1.000
_cell.length_c   1.000
_cell.angle_alpha   90.00
_cell.angle_beta   90.00
_cell.angle_gamma   90.00
#
_symmetry.space_group_name_H-M   'P 1'
#
loop_
_entity.id
_entity.type
_entity.pdbx_description
1 polymer ?
#
loop_
_entity_poly.entity_id
_entity_poly.type
_entity_poly.pdbx_seq_one_letter_code
_entity_poly.pdbx_strand_id
1 'polypeptide(L)'
;MQPARGVAEPTDGEMEPPGLRSCGGNLPILLDPNIMLVPSERVRLAAVALPLKRADQRRASLPFAMEPFLGEPIEQCHFATGGQLEDGRYLACAVNADQMALWAKAVETSAGTALIVPDVLVLPIPPFGVWHVARLGERVLVRLPDGSGFATRIPLLPIFAKADGSPECRIILDQNGPSSEAVSLSWPARADLLNLRQGLFAARVSSAARSLNLAAITGLVLVMLTSLIASGDLLALQHIAHNREARLIADFRERFPETPVGTGLIAAIDAMNSRTLARPPDLFLSTLSATSLALQDEPSVSVQTMAFTQAARRLDLSIETDSLDTFQSLESRLDQSGIAADLGAATSVPGGAEGRLSVIVKDVPQ
;
A
#
# COMPACT_ATOMS: atom_id res chain seq x y z
N MET A 1 -22.61 62.87 -45.79
CA MET A 1 -22.10 63.06 -44.42
C MET A 1 -22.95 62.16 -43.52
N GLN A 2 -22.46 60.97 -43.23
CA GLN A 2 -23.15 59.92 -42.49
C GLN A 2 -22.06 59.13 -41.73
N PRO A 3 -22.17 58.93 -40.41
CA PRO A 3 -21.03 58.49 -39.62
C PRO A 3 -20.82 56.97 -39.77
N ALA A 4 -19.55 56.61 -39.98
CA ALA A 4 -19.07 55.23 -39.98
C ALA A 4 -19.20 54.62 -38.57
N ARG A 5 -20.03 53.58 -38.45
CA ARG A 5 -20.04 52.64 -37.31
C ARG A 5 -19.57 51.30 -37.85
N GLY A 6 -18.28 51.04 -37.68
CA GLY A 6 -17.65 49.75 -37.96
C GLY A 6 -16.93 49.26 -36.71
N VAL A 7 -17.68 49.02 -35.63
CA VAL A 7 -17.19 48.21 -34.52
C VAL A 7 -17.39 46.77 -34.97
N ALA A 8 -16.30 46.07 -35.24
CA ALA A 8 -16.35 44.66 -35.61
C ALA A 8 -16.83 43.84 -34.39
N GLU A 9 -18.04 43.30 -34.49
CA GLU A 9 -18.49 42.23 -33.61
C GLU A 9 -17.62 40.98 -33.85
N PRO A 10 -17.14 40.30 -32.80
CA PRO A 10 -16.46 39.02 -32.96
C PRO A 10 -17.50 37.99 -33.39
N THR A 11 -17.31 37.42 -34.57
CA THR A 11 -18.18 36.37 -35.11
C THR A 11 -18.05 35.11 -34.24
N ASP A 12 -19.06 34.85 -33.43
CA ASP A 12 -19.33 33.56 -32.82
C ASP A 12 -19.69 32.59 -33.95
N GLY A 13 -18.71 31.82 -34.40
CA GLY A 13 -18.87 30.80 -35.42
C GLY A 13 -17.77 29.76 -35.26
N GLU A 14 -18.17 28.51 -35.19
CA GLU A 14 -17.34 27.30 -35.15
C GLU A 14 -16.27 27.31 -36.26
N MET A 15 -15.10 27.85 -35.94
CA MET A 15 -13.84 27.52 -36.57
C MET A 15 -12.91 27.32 -35.39
N GLU A 16 -12.51 26.07 -35.13
CA GLU A 16 -11.29 25.85 -34.34
C GLU A 16 -10.21 26.71 -34.99
N PRO A 17 -9.74 27.80 -34.36
CA PRO A 17 -8.56 28.47 -34.88
C PRO A 17 -7.47 27.39 -34.94
N PRO A 18 -6.55 27.40 -35.93
CA PRO A 18 -5.43 26.48 -35.96
C PRO A 18 -4.61 26.68 -34.68
N GLY A 19 -4.98 25.95 -33.64
CA GLY A 19 -4.34 25.99 -32.34
C GLY A 19 -3.06 25.19 -32.43
N LEU A 20 -2.20 25.30 -31.42
CA LEU A 20 -0.98 24.49 -31.33
C LEU A 20 -1.23 22.98 -31.58
N ARG A 21 -2.43 22.47 -31.31
CA ARG A 21 -2.85 21.09 -31.56
C ARG A 21 -2.77 20.65 -33.03
N SER A 22 -2.82 21.58 -33.98
CA SER A 22 -2.72 21.28 -35.42
C SER A 22 -1.29 21.35 -35.98
N CYS A 23 -0.27 21.58 -35.14
CA CYS A 23 1.12 21.60 -35.59
C CYS A 23 1.61 20.18 -35.91
N GLY A 24 2.23 19.97 -37.08
CA GLY A 24 2.70 18.67 -37.57
C GLY A 24 3.93 18.07 -36.86
N GLY A 25 4.08 18.29 -35.55
CA GLY A 25 5.23 17.81 -34.76
C GLY A 25 4.82 16.97 -33.54
N ASN A 26 5.54 15.88 -33.29
CA ASN A 26 5.37 15.03 -32.10
C ASN A 26 5.92 15.70 -30.83
N LEU A 27 5.28 16.76 -30.36
CA LEU A 27 5.53 17.33 -29.04
C LEU A 27 4.57 16.68 -28.03
N PRO A 28 5.05 15.89 -27.03
CA PRO A 28 4.18 15.17 -26.09
C PRO A 28 3.15 16.05 -25.38
N ILE A 29 3.53 17.29 -25.06
CA ILE A 29 2.67 18.28 -24.43
C ILE A 29 1.48 18.72 -25.31
N LEU A 30 1.65 18.72 -26.63
CA LEU A 30 0.59 19.05 -27.60
C LEU A 30 -0.37 17.88 -27.82
N LEU A 31 0.14 16.67 -27.65
CA LEU A 31 -0.60 15.42 -27.81
C LEU A 31 -1.32 14.99 -26.52
N ASP A 32 -1.06 15.66 -25.40
CA ASP A 32 -1.69 15.33 -24.12
C ASP A 32 -3.20 15.64 -24.15
N PRO A 33 -4.08 14.61 -24.03
CA PRO A 33 -5.53 14.80 -24.05
C PRO A 33 -6.05 15.48 -22.79
N ASN A 34 -5.25 15.52 -21.71
CA ASN A 34 -5.60 16.11 -20.42
C ASN A 34 -5.07 17.54 -20.28
N ILE A 35 -4.80 18.23 -21.38
CA ILE A 35 -4.45 19.66 -21.42
C ILE A 35 -5.43 20.34 -22.37
N MET A 36 -6.05 21.44 -21.98
CA MET A 36 -6.83 22.28 -22.88
C MET A 36 -6.04 23.56 -23.10
N LEU A 37 -5.56 23.75 -24.33
CA LEU A 37 -4.85 24.96 -24.73
C LEU A 37 -5.87 26.05 -25.04
N VAL A 38 -5.71 27.21 -24.41
CA VAL A 38 -6.58 28.37 -24.61
C VAL A 38 -5.84 29.51 -25.29
N PRO A 39 -6.52 30.33 -26.11
CA PRO A 39 -5.89 31.40 -26.86
C PRO A 39 -5.30 32.45 -25.92
N SER A 40 -3.99 32.69 -26.02
CA SER A 40 -3.30 33.70 -25.20
C SER A 40 -3.74 35.14 -25.50
N GLU A 41 -4.48 35.40 -26.58
CA GLU A 41 -5.14 36.70 -26.84
C GLU A 41 -6.17 37.06 -25.77
N ARG A 42 -6.75 36.06 -25.12
CA ARG A 42 -7.76 36.22 -24.06
C ARG A 42 -7.15 36.18 -22.66
N VAL A 43 -5.83 36.02 -22.54
CA VAL A 43 -5.13 35.85 -21.26
C VAL A 43 -4.01 36.88 -21.14
N ARG A 44 -4.05 37.68 -20.07
CA ARG A 44 -2.94 38.56 -19.70
C ARG A 44 -1.91 37.77 -18.91
N LEU A 45 -0.70 37.61 -19.46
CA LEU A 45 0.47 37.04 -18.78
C LEU A 45 1.42 38.14 -18.30
N ALA A 46 1.91 38.02 -17.07
CA ALA A 46 2.91 38.94 -16.53
C ALA A 46 3.78 38.27 -15.46
N ALA A 47 5.02 38.74 -15.32
CA ALA A 47 5.90 38.41 -14.21
C ALA A 47 5.74 39.45 -13.08
N VAL A 48 5.15 39.05 -11.95
CA VAL A 48 4.75 39.94 -10.86
C VAL A 48 5.49 39.65 -9.55
N ALA A 49 5.85 40.69 -8.81
CA ALA A 49 6.46 40.55 -7.50
C ALA A 49 5.39 40.23 -6.44
N LEU A 50 5.53 39.10 -5.74
CA LEU A 50 4.65 38.70 -4.64
C LEU A 50 5.50 38.41 -3.38
N PRO A 51 5.93 39.45 -2.63
CA PRO A 51 6.88 39.34 -1.52
C PRO A 51 6.22 38.78 -0.24
N LEU A 52 5.48 37.68 -0.36
CA LEU A 52 4.73 37.05 0.72
C LEU A 52 5.12 35.59 0.82
N LYS A 53 5.43 35.13 2.05
CA LYS A 53 5.89 33.75 2.29
C LYS A 53 4.78 32.71 2.10
N ARG A 54 3.55 33.05 2.46
CA ARG A 54 2.40 32.13 2.41
C ARG A 54 1.72 32.16 1.06
N ALA A 55 1.44 30.98 0.49
CA ALA A 55 0.78 30.83 -0.81
C ALA A 55 -0.62 31.47 -0.84
N ASP A 56 -1.40 31.33 0.22
CA ASP A 56 -2.75 31.92 0.29
C ASP A 56 -2.70 33.45 0.30
N GLN A 57 -1.70 34.04 0.97
CA GLN A 57 -1.50 35.48 0.99
C GLN A 57 -1.09 35.99 -0.40
N ARG A 58 -0.20 35.26 -1.09
CA ARG A 58 0.16 35.55 -2.50
C ARG A 58 -1.06 35.53 -3.41
N ARG A 59 -1.95 34.53 -3.25
CA ARG A 59 -3.18 34.43 -4.04
C ARG A 59 -4.12 35.61 -3.76
N ALA A 60 -4.26 36.03 -2.51
CA ALA A 60 -5.09 37.18 -2.14
C ALA A 60 -4.53 38.53 -2.62
N SER A 61 -3.21 38.67 -2.71
CA SER A 61 -2.57 39.90 -3.20
C SER A 61 -2.44 39.96 -4.73
N LEU A 62 -2.59 38.83 -5.42
CA LEU A 62 -2.38 38.74 -6.86
C LEU A 62 -3.24 39.72 -7.68
N PRO A 63 -4.56 39.90 -7.40
CA PRO A 63 -5.39 40.85 -8.15
C PRO A 63 -4.81 42.27 -8.16
N PHE A 64 -4.38 42.77 -7.00
CA PHE A 64 -3.77 44.10 -6.86
C PHE A 64 -2.43 44.21 -7.58
N ALA A 65 -1.61 43.15 -7.53
CA ALA A 65 -0.34 43.12 -8.27
C ALA A 65 -0.54 43.10 -9.79
N MET A 66 -1.67 42.59 -10.25
CA MET A 66 -2.01 42.50 -11.67
C MET A 66 -2.73 43.73 -12.21
N GLU A 67 -3.38 44.53 -11.35
CA GLU A 67 -4.19 45.71 -11.71
C GLU A 67 -3.55 46.63 -12.78
N PRO A 68 -2.24 47.00 -12.71
CA PRO A 68 -1.64 47.89 -13.71
C PRO A 68 -1.56 47.31 -15.13
N PHE A 69 -1.75 46.00 -15.26
CA PHE A 69 -1.64 45.29 -16.53
C PHE A 69 -3.00 45.01 -17.18
N LEU A 70 -4.10 45.38 -16.53
CA LEU A 70 -5.46 45.07 -16.98
C LEU A 70 -6.12 46.27 -17.64
N GLY A 71 -6.95 45.98 -18.64
CA GLY A 71 -7.85 46.96 -19.25
C GLY A 71 -9.27 46.93 -18.65
N GLU A 72 -9.54 46.03 -17.71
CA GLU A 72 -10.85 45.81 -17.08
C GLU A 72 -10.69 45.74 -15.54
N PRO A 73 -11.76 45.98 -14.76
CA PRO A 73 -11.70 45.91 -13.30
C PRO A 73 -11.28 44.53 -12.78
N ILE A 74 -10.53 44.50 -11.67
CA ILE A 74 -10.02 43.25 -11.09
C ILE A 74 -11.16 42.31 -10.65
N GLU A 75 -12.34 42.83 -10.32
CA GLU A 75 -13.52 42.05 -9.93
C GLU A 75 -14.11 41.24 -11.09
N GLN A 76 -13.83 41.64 -12.34
CA GLN A 76 -14.28 40.96 -13.56
C GLN A 76 -13.25 39.94 -14.06
N CYS A 77 -12.10 39.84 -13.39
CA CYS A 77 -11.01 38.95 -13.76
C CYS A 77 -10.92 37.75 -12.82
N HIS A 78 -10.58 36.60 -13.40
CA HIS A 78 -10.03 35.45 -12.72
C HIS A 78 -8.50 35.48 -12.78
N PHE A 79 -7.85 35.12 -11.68
CA PHE A 79 -6.40 35.15 -11.53
C PHE A 79 -5.84 33.77 -11.21
N ALA A 80 -4.68 33.46 -11.81
CA ALA A 80 -3.94 32.24 -11.54
C ALA A 80 -2.45 32.53 -11.35
N THR A 81 -1.84 31.91 -10.34
CA THR A 81 -0.41 32.05 -10.05
C THR A 81 0.33 30.81 -10.53
N GLY A 82 1.44 30.99 -11.25
CA GLY A 82 2.35 29.93 -11.67
C GLY A 82 3.56 29.78 -10.75
N GLY A 83 4.60 29.14 -11.28
CA GLY A 83 5.88 28.98 -10.60
C GLY A 83 6.62 30.30 -10.36
N GLN A 84 7.60 30.25 -9.47
CA GLN A 84 8.55 31.34 -9.27
C GLN A 84 9.58 31.32 -10.41
N LEU A 85 9.82 32.49 -11.00
CA LEU A 85 10.81 32.73 -12.04
C LEU A 85 12.21 32.90 -11.42
N GLU A 86 13.24 32.85 -12.25
CA GLU A 86 14.64 32.94 -11.78
C GLU A 86 14.96 34.24 -11.02
N ASP A 87 14.30 35.33 -11.39
CA ASP A 87 14.44 36.65 -10.76
C ASP A 87 13.63 36.79 -9.45
N GLY A 88 12.97 35.73 -9.01
CA GLY A 88 12.16 35.68 -7.79
C GLY A 88 10.73 36.19 -7.94
N ARG A 89 10.34 36.75 -9.09
CA ARG A 89 8.94 37.08 -9.40
C ARG A 89 8.13 35.81 -9.67
N TYR A 90 6.81 35.93 -9.71
CA TYR A 90 5.91 34.84 -10.03
C TYR A 90 5.30 35.09 -11.40
N LEU A 91 5.20 34.03 -12.21
CA LEU A 91 4.37 34.08 -13.40
C LEU A 91 2.91 34.17 -12.98
N ALA A 92 2.15 35.08 -13.57
CA ALA A 92 0.75 35.29 -13.28
C ALA A 92 -0.07 35.39 -14.56
N CYS A 93 -1.31 34.90 -14.48
CA CYS A 93 -2.33 35.08 -15.49
C CYS A 93 -3.52 35.85 -14.92
N ALA A 94 -4.11 36.69 -15.77
CA ALA A 94 -5.46 37.21 -15.60
C ALA A 94 -6.28 36.92 -16.87
N VAL A 95 -7.54 36.56 -16.68
CA VAL A 95 -8.51 36.32 -17.75
C VAL A 95 -9.88 36.78 -17.29
N ASN A 96 -10.70 37.28 -18.20
CA ASN A 96 -12.08 37.61 -17.90
C ASN A 96 -12.83 36.40 -17.28
N ALA A 97 -13.56 36.63 -16.20
CA ALA A 97 -14.17 35.59 -15.39
C ALA A 97 -15.24 34.79 -16.16
N ASP A 98 -16.03 35.45 -17.03
CA ASP A 98 -17.05 34.78 -17.84
C ASP A 98 -16.41 33.88 -18.91
N GLN A 99 -15.33 34.35 -19.53
CA GLN A 99 -14.55 33.55 -20.46
C GLN A 99 -13.95 32.31 -19.78
N MET A 100 -13.43 32.47 -18.56
CA MET A 100 -12.91 31.36 -17.77
C MET A 100 -14.01 30.36 -17.40
N ALA A 101 -15.20 30.84 -17.05
CA ALA A 101 -16.36 29.99 -16.73
C ALA A 101 -16.77 29.13 -17.93
N LEU A 102 -16.76 29.69 -19.14
CA LEU A 102 -17.02 28.95 -20.38
C LEU A 102 -16.00 27.82 -20.59
N TRP A 103 -14.71 28.13 -20.43
CA TRP A 103 -13.64 27.14 -20.55
C TRP A 103 -13.72 26.05 -19.48
N ALA A 104 -14.01 26.42 -18.23
CA ALA A 104 -14.18 25.45 -17.14
C ALA A 104 -15.31 24.46 -17.45
N LYS A 105 -16.45 24.94 -17.96
CA LYS A 105 -17.59 24.10 -18.36
C LYS A 105 -17.25 23.14 -19.50
N ALA A 106 -16.46 23.59 -20.48
CA ALA A 106 -16.00 22.73 -21.58
C ALA A 106 -15.11 21.57 -21.08
N VAL A 107 -14.23 21.83 -20.10
CA VAL A 107 -13.37 20.80 -19.49
C VAL A 107 -14.14 19.81 -18.62
N GLU A 108 -15.16 20.26 -17.90
CA GLU A 108 -16.01 19.36 -17.09
C GLU A 108 -16.72 18.31 -17.95
N THR A 109 -17.08 18.68 -19.19
CA THR A 109 -17.72 17.78 -20.15
C THR A 109 -16.74 16.74 -20.72
N SER A 110 -15.43 17.00 -20.67
CA SER A 110 -14.36 16.21 -21.31
C SER A 110 -13.46 15.48 -20.29
N ALA A 111 -14.08 14.69 -19.40
CA ALA A 111 -13.45 13.89 -18.34
C ALA A 111 -12.90 14.67 -17.12
N GLY A 112 -13.08 15.99 -17.05
CA GLY A 112 -12.94 16.79 -15.82
C GLY A 112 -11.53 16.95 -15.24
N THR A 113 -10.53 16.24 -15.77
CA THR A 113 -9.13 16.24 -15.31
C THR A 113 -8.21 17.16 -16.11
N ALA A 114 -8.71 17.82 -17.15
CA ALA A 114 -7.85 18.63 -18.02
C ALA A 114 -7.31 19.90 -17.32
N LEU A 115 -6.02 20.18 -17.54
CA LEU A 115 -5.41 21.48 -17.24
C LEU A 115 -5.92 22.52 -18.23
N ILE A 116 -6.10 23.78 -17.84
CA ILE A 116 -6.37 24.86 -18.78
C ILE A 116 -5.13 25.73 -18.85
N VAL A 117 -4.47 25.79 -20.01
CA VAL A 117 -3.14 26.38 -20.15
C VAL A 117 -3.14 27.38 -21.32
N PRO A 118 -2.70 28.63 -21.12
CA PRO A 118 -2.47 29.57 -22.22
C PRO A 118 -1.44 28.98 -23.18
N ASP A 119 -1.79 28.98 -24.44
CA ASP A 119 -1.09 28.21 -25.46
C ASP A 119 0.35 28.70 -25.72
N VAL A 120 0.65 29.98 -25.48
CA VAL A 120 2.02 30.52 -25.53
C VAL A 120 2.95 29.89 -24.49
N LEU A 121 2.43 29.36 -23.37
CA LEU A 121 3.25 28.75 -22.31
C LEU A 121 3.86 27.41 -22.71
N VAL A 122 3.43 26.84 -23.84
CA VAL A 122 4.07 25.65 -24.41
C VAL A 122 5.47 25.98 -24.94
N LEU A 123 5.75 27.24 -25.26
CA LEU A 123 7.06 27.64 -25.78
C LEU A 123 8.10 27.76 -24.66
N PRO A 124 9.33 27.26 -24.89
CA PRO A 124 10.45 27.43 -23.97
C PRO A 124 10.79 28.90 -23.76
N ILE A 125 11.19 29.26 -22.54
CA ILE A 125 11.61 30.63 -22.22
C ILE A 125 12.90 30.95 -22.99
N PRO A 126 12.95 32.04 -23.77
CA PRO A 126 14.16 32.43 -24.50
C PRO A 126 15.20 33.09 -23.59
N PRO A 127 16.47 33.16 -24.02
CA PRO A 127 17.48 34.00 -23.37
C PRO A 127 17.17 35.49 -23.54
N PHE A 128 17.85 36.33 -22.76
CA PHE A 128 17.70 37.79 -22.83
C PHE A 128 17.97 38.34 -24.25
N GLY A 129 17.13 39.28 -24.69
CA GLY A 129 17.23 39.91 -26.01
C GLY A 129 16.67 39.08 -27.19
N VAL A 130 16.17 37.87 -26.92
CA VAL A 130 15.56 36.98 -27.92
C VAL A 130 14.09 36.76 -27.57
N TRP A 131 13.25 36.69 -28.60
CA TRP A 131 11.88 36.20 -28.49
C TRP A 131 11.78 34.84 -29.18
N HIS A 132 11.19 33.86 -28.47
CA HIS A 132 10.79 32.61 -29.10
C HIS A 132 9.40 32.75 -29.69
N VAL A 133 9.27 32.49 -30.98
CA VAL A 133 8.04 32.70 -31.75
C VAL A 133 7.52 31.37 -32.29
N ALA A 134 6.22 31.12 -32.13
CA ALA A 134 5.51 30.11 -32.89
C ALA A 134 4.62 30.75 -33.96
N ARG A 135 4.73 30.30 -35.21
CA ARG A 135 3.92 30.79 -36.34
C ARG A 135 2.85 29.76 -36.72
N LEU A 136 1.59 30.13 -36.52
CA LEU A 136 0.41 29.30 -36.75
C LEU A 136 -0.52 29.99 -37.77
N GLY A 137 -0.25 29.79 -39.07
CA GLY A 137 -0.94 30.53 -40.12
C GLY A 137 -0.67 32.04 -40.01
N GLU A 138 -1.73 32.84 -39.80
CA GLU A 138 -1.67 34.30 -39.59
C GLU A 138 -1.43 34.72 -38.12
N ARG A 139 -1.48 33.74 -37.21
CA ARG A 139 -1.33 33.94 -35.77
C ARG A 139 0.10 33.65 -35.35
N VAL A 140 0.62 34.44 -34.42
CA VAL A 140 1.93 34.22 -33.81
C VAL A 140 1.81 34.22 -32.29
N LEU A 141 2.51 33.28 -31.66
CA LEU A 141 2.70 33.24 -30.22
C LEU A 141 4.13 33.68 -29.92
N VAL A 142 4.30 34.54 -28.93
CA VAL A 142 5.58 35.13 -28.58
C VAL A 142 5.85 34.88 -27.10
N ARG A 143 6.91 34.14 -26.82
CA ARG A 143 7.42 33.89 -25.47
C ARG A 143 8.55 34.87 -25.17
N LEU A 144 8.52 35.49 -24.00
CA LEU A 144 9.47 36.53 -23.59
C LEU A 144 10.50 36.01 -22.58
N PRO A 145 11.68 36.65 -22.46
CA PRO A 145 12.73 36.25 -21.53
C PRO A 145 12.33 36.32 -20.05
N ASP A 146 11.37 37.17 -19.70
CA ASP A 146 10.84 37.27 -18.32
C ASP A 146 9.85 36.13 -17.98
N GLY A 147 9.68 35.16 -18.87
CA GLY A 147 8.76 34.04 -18.69
C GLY A 147 7.30 34.40 -18.95
N SER A 148 6.98 35.62 -19.38
CA SER A 148 5.63 35.99 -19.85
C SER A 148 5.42 35.59 -21.32
N GLY A 149 4.35 36.07 -21.94
CA GLY A 149 4.03 35.75 -23.32
C GLY A 149 2.80 36.51 -23.82
N PHE A 150 2.67 36.61 -25.14
CA PHE A 150 1.45 37.10 -25.78
C PHE A 150 1.20 36.40 -27.11
N ALA A 151 -0.02 36.55 -27.62
CA ALA A 151 -0.38 36.14 -28.97
C ALA A 151 -0.83 37.35 -29.79
N THR A 152 -0.51 37.36 -31.08
CA THR A 152 -0.89 38.42 -32.00
C THR A 152 -0.95 37.93 -33.44
N ARG A 153 -1.16 38.84 -34.39
CA ARG A 153 -1.12 38.57 -35.83
C ARG A 153 0.26 38.93 -36.39
N ILE A 154 0.68 38.23 -37.45
CA ILE A 154 1.97 38.45 -38.13
C ILE A 154 2.24 39.95 -38.42
N PRO A 155 1.29 40.73 -38.98
CA PRO A 155 1.56 42.13 -39.32
C PRO A 155 1.84 43.04 -38.12
N LEU A 156 1.42 42.64 -36.92
CA LEU A 156 1.61 43.43 -35.69
C LEU A 156 2.91 43.05 -34.96
N LEU A 157 3.50 41.89 -35.24
CA LEU A 157 4.72 41.44 -34.58
C LEU A 157 5.87 42.46 -34.67
N PRO A 158 6.18 43.08 -35.84
CA PRO A 158 7.23 44.09 -35.92
C PRO A 158 6.95 45.35 -35.08
N ILE A 159 5.68 45.69 -34.88
CA ILE A 159 5.28 46.85 -34.06
C ILE A 159 5.58 46.57 -32.59
N PHE A 160 5.20 45.39 -32.10
CA PHE A 160 5.52 44.97 -30.73
C PHE A 160 7.01 44.81 -30.51
N ALA A 161 7.72 44.18 -31.45
CA ALA A 161 9.18 44.03 -31.38
C ALA A 161 9.86 45.41 -31.29
N LYS A 162 9.44 46.37 -32.12
CA LYS A 162 9.97 47.73 -32.07
C LYS A 162 9.70 48.43 -30.73
N ALA A 163 8.52 48.22 -30.15
CA ALA A 163 8.16 48.78 -28.84
C ALA A 163 9.01 48.19 -27.70
N ASP A 164 9.46 46.93 -27.82
CA ASP A 164 10.29 46.22 -26.84
C ASP A 164 11.80 46.33 -27.12
N GLY A 165 12.23 47.27 -27.97
CA GLY A 165 13.65 47.50 -28.27
C GLY A 165 14.24 46.66 -29.41
N SER A 166 13.39 46.08 -30.27
CA SER A 166 13.74 45.27 -31.44
C SER A 166 14.54 44.00 -31.10
N PRO A 167 13.99 43.09 -30.27
CA PRO A 167 14.64 41.81 -29.96
C PRO A 167 14.76 40.90 -31.18
N GLU A 168 15.66 39.92 -31.10
CA GLU A 168 15.77 38.88 -32.13
C GLU A 168 14.55 37.95 -32.05
N CYS A 169 13.68 37.98 -33.06
CA CYS A 169 12.53 37.08 -33.15
C CYS A 169 12.95 35.74 -33.81
N ARG A 170 13.11 34.69 -33.00
CA ARG A 170 13.44 33.34 -33.48
C ARG A 170 12.19 32.48 -33.60
N ILE A 171 11.87 32.06 -34.83
CA ILE A 171 10.74 31.15 -35.07
C ILE A 171 11.17 29.73 -34.71
N ILE A 172 10.70 29.24 -33.56
CA ILE A 172 11.06 27.92 -33.04
C ILE A 172 10.04 26.85 -33.35
N LEU A 173 8.81 27.24 -33.69
CA LEU A 173 7.70 26.35 -34.01
C LEU A 173 6.91 26.93 -35.18
N ASP A 174 6.58 26.11 -36.17
CA ASP A 174 5.65 26.47 -37.22
C ASP A 174 4.65 25.34 -37.51
N GLN A 175 3.84 25.50 -38.56
CA GLN A 175 2.86 24.51 -38.99
C GLN A 175 3.46 23.12 -39.31
N ASN A 176 4.74 23.04 -39.66
CA ASN A 176 5.46 21.81 -39.94
C ASN A 176 6.08 21.19 -38.67
N GLY A 177 5.94 21.84 -37.51
CA GLY A 177 6.49 21.39 -36.25
C GLY A 177 7.69 22.24 -35.77
N PRO A 178 8.50 21.72 -34.83
CA PRO A 178 9.65 22.43 -34.30
C PRO A 178 10.70 22.68 -35.39
N SER A 179 11.28 23.88 -35.42
CA SER A 179 12.44 24.17 -36.25
C SER A 179 13.64 23.31 -35.85
N SER A 180 14.61 23.12 -36.75
CA SER A 180 15.84 22.34 -36.48
C SER A 180 16.60 22.84 -35.24
N GLU A 181 16.67 24.15 -35.04
CA GLU A 181 17.30 24.77 -33.87
C GLU A 181 16.53 24.49 -32.58
N ALA A 182 15.19 24.40 -32.68
CA ALA A 182 14.31 24.18 -31.54
C ALA A 182 14.28 22.74 -31.02
N VAL A 183 14.78 21.77 -31.79
CA VAL A 183 14.88 20.37 -31.35
C VAL A 183 15.78 20.21 -30.12
N SER A 184 16.78 21.08 -29.99
CA SER A 184 17.73 21.08 -28.86
C SER A 184 17.23 21.81 -27.61
N LEU A 185 16.12 22.55 -27.71
CA LEU A 185 15.60 23.33 -26.59
C LEU A 185 14.90 22.43 -25.56
N SER A 186 14.98 22.84 -24.29
CA SER A 186 14.22 22.20 -23.22
C SER A 186 12.78 22.70 -23.24
N TRP A 187 11.86 21.87 -23.76
CA TRP A 187 10.44 22.18 -23.80
C TRP A 187 9.81 22.00 -22.40
N PRO A 188 8.85 22.86 -21.99
CA PRO A 188 8.21 22.79 -20.68
C PRO A 188 7.55 21.43 -20.44
N ALA A 189 7.75 20.86 -19.24
CA ALA A 189 7.00 19.67 -18.82
C ALA A 189 5.58 20.06 -18.36
N ARG A 190 4.66 19.09 -18.38
CA ARG A 190 3.27 19.28 -17.88
C ARG A 190 3.23 19.88 -16.47
N ALA A 191 4.17 19.50 -15.60
CA ALA A 191 4.24 19.96 -14.22
C ALA A 191 4.60 21.45 -14.08
N ASP A 192 5.28 22.03 -15.07
CA ASP A 192 5.77 23.41 -15.05
C ASP A 192 4.75 24.40 -15.63
N LEU A 193 3.71 23.88 -16.30
CA LEU A 193 2.67 24.70 -16.92
C LEU A 193 1.78 25.36 -15.87
N LEU A 194 1.58 26.67 -16.02
CA LEU A 194 0.61 27.41 -15.23
C LEU A 194 -0.81 26.97 -15.64
N ASN A 195 -1.49 26.33 -14.70
CA ASN A 195 -2.89 25.94 -14.85
C ASN A 195 -3.82 27.08 -14.40
N LEU A 196 -4.72 27.53 -15.28
CA LEU A 196 -5.74 28.54 -14.98
C LEU A 196 -6.81 28.03 -14.01
N ARG A 197 -6.98 26.71 -13.84
CA ARG A 197 -7.96 26.11 -12.90
C ARG A 197 -7.48 26.24 -11.46
N GLN A 198 -7.65 27.43 -10.88
CA GLN A 198 -7.34 27.76 -9.49
C GLN A 198 -8.51 28.50 -8.84
N GLY A 199 -8.47 28.65 -7.51
CA GLY A 199 -9.50 29.40 -6.78
C GLY A 199 -10.91 28.85 -7.05
N LEU A 200 -11.82 29.73 -7.49
CA LEU A 200 -13.22 29.39 -7.79
C LEU A 200 -13.37 28.34 -8.92
N PHE A 201 -12.39 28.26 -9.83
CA PHE A 201 -12.38 27.32 -10.95
C PHE A 201 -11.43 26.15 -10.75
N ALA A 202 -10.93 25.95 -9.52
CA ALA A 202 -10.09 24.81 -9.20
C ALA A 202 -10.80 23.50 -9.52
N ALA A 203 -10.05 22.53 -10.08
CA ALA A 203 -10.60 21.22 -10.34
C ALA A 203 -11.14 20.63 -9.02
N ARG A 204 -12.42 20.23 -9.02
CA ARG A 204 -12.98 19.46 -7.92
C ARG A 204 -12.28 18.11 -7.92
N VAL A 205 -11.23 17.97 -7.12
CA VAL A 205 -10.64 16.68 -6.82
C VAL A 205 -11.77 15.83 -6.26
N SER A 206 -12.05 14.67 -6.89
CA SER A 206 -13.06 13.77 -6.37
C SER A 206 -12.72 13.48 -4.90
N SER A 207 -13.65 13.77 -3.99
CA SER A 207 -13.45 13.55 -2.55
C SER A 207 -13.04 12.10 -2.27
N ALA A 208 -13.46 11.18 -3.15
CA ALA A 208 -13.08 9.77 -3.17
C ALA A 208 -11.56 9.53 -3.19
N ALA A 209 -10.78 10.25 -4.00
CA ALA A 209 -9.33 10.05 -4.07
C ALA A 209 -8.62 10.55 -2.80
N ARG A 210 -9.13 11.65 -2.21
CA ARG A 210 -8.61 12.19 -0.95
C ARG A 210 -8.99 11.31 0.25
N SER A 211 -10.19 10.72 0.25
CA SER A 211 -10.62 9.77 1.30
C SER A 211 -9.90 8.42 1.18
N LEU A 212 -9.59 7.95 -0.03
CA LEU A 212 -8.86 6.68 -0.20
C LEU A 212 -7.43 6.77 0.35
N ASN A 213 -6.74 7.89 0.08
CA ASN A 213 -5.40 8.13 0.63
C ASN A 213 -5.41 8.31 2.14
N LEU A 214 -6.42 9.00 2.70
CA LEU A 214 -6.56 9.11 4.15
C LEU A 214 -6.86 7.76 4.80
N ALA A 215 -7.77 6.97 4.19
CA ALA A 215 -8.14 5.64 4.68
C ALA A 215 -6.94 4.67 4.67
N ALA A 216 -6.11 4.71 3.62
CA ALA A 216 -4.88 3.92 3.54
C ALA A 216 -3.88 4.30 4.63
N ILE A 217 -3.67 5.61 4.88
CA ILE A 217 -2.78 6.08 5.94
C ILE A 217 -3.32 5.67 7.31
N THR A 218 -4.63 5.85 7.58
CA THR A 218 -5.23 5.43 8.86
C THR A 218 -5.17 3.92 9.06
N GLY A 219 -5.32 3.13 7.98
CA GLY A 219 -5.16 1.68 8.02
C GLY A 219 -3.73 1.26 8.39
N LEU A 220 -2.73 1.89 7.77
CA LEU A 220 -1.31 1.62 8.07
C LEU A 220 -0.97 1.95 9.54
N VAL A 221 -1.43 3.11 10.03
CA VAL A 221 -1.20 3.53 11.42
C VAL A 221 -1.86 2.55 12.40
N LEU A 222 -3.08 2.08 12.11
CA LEU A 222 -3.78 1.12 12.94
C LEU A 222 -3.03 -0.22 12.99
N VAL A 223 -2.55 -0.73 11.85
CA VAL A 223 -1.77 -1.97 11.78
C VAL A 223 -0.44 -1.84 12.53
N MET A 224 0.22 -0.69 12.43
CA MET A 224 1.47 -0.41 13.14
C MET A 224 1.25 -0.35 14.65
N LEU A 225 0.16 0.29 15.09
CA LEU A 225 -0.20 0.37 16.50
C LEU A 225 -0.57 -1.00 17.08
N THR A 226 -1.38 -1.81 16.38
CA THR A 226 -1.74 -3.15 16.87
C THR A 226 -0.55 -4.09 16.93
N SER A 227 0.35 -4.00 15.95
CA SER A 227 1.60 -4.77 15.92
C SER A 227 2.54 -4.38 17.05
N LEU A 228 2.60 -3.09 17.42
CA LEU A 228 3.41 -2.61 18.54
C LEU A 228 2.87 -3.12 19.88
N ILE A 229 1.55 -3.09 20.08
CA ILE A 229 0.89 -3.61 21.28
C ILE A 229 1.15 -5.12 21.41
N ALA A 230 0.91 -5.90 20.35
CA ALA A 230 1.10 -7.35 20.37
C ALA A 230 2.57 -7.75 20.61
N SER A 231 3.53 -6.98 20.07
CA SER A 231 4.96 -7.20 20.33
C SER A 231 5.33 -6.94 21.80
N GLY A 232 4.73 -5.91 22.41
CA GLY A 232 4.90 -5.62 23.83
C GLY A 232 4.42 -6.75 24.73
N ASP A 233 3.24 -7.30 24.46
CA ASP A 233 2.68 -8.44 25.22
C ASP A 233 3.55 -9.69 25.13
N LEU A 234 4.11 -9.97 23.95
CA LEU A 234 5.00 -11.12 23.72
C LEU A 234 6.28 -11.04 24.57
N LEU A 235 6.90 -9.86 24.64
CA LEU A 235 8.07 -9.62 25.48
C LEU A 235 7.73 -9.68 26.97
N ALA A 236 6.58 -9.13 27.38
CA ALA A 236 6.11 -9.18 28.76
C ALA A 236 5.87 -10.62 29.23
N LEU A 237 5.26 -11.47 28.39
CA LEU A 237 5.01 -12.88 28.69
C LEU A 237 6.31 -13.67 28.86
N GLN A 238 7.31 -13.44 28.01
CA GLN A 238 8.63 -14.06 28.15
C GLN A 238 9.31 -13.66 29.46
N HIS A 239 9.23 -12.38 29.83
CA HIS A 239 9.81 -11.88 31.07
C HIS A 239 9.13 -12.45 32.32
N ILE A 240 7.79 -12.55 32.30
CA ILE A 240 7.01 -13.13 33.41
C ILE A 240 7.31 -14.62 33.58
N ALA A 241 7.40 -15.38 32.48
CA ALA A 241 7.69 -16.82 32.53
C ALA A 241 9.05 -17.09 33.18
N HIS A 242 10.09 -16.36 32.75
CA HIS A 242 11.45 -16.56 33.25
C HIS A 242 11.60 -16.17 34.73
N ASN A 243 10.96 -15.07 35.14
CA ASN A 243 10.98 -14.64 36.54
C ASN A 243 10.18 -15.57 37.46
N ARG A 244 9.08 -16.17 36.98
CA ARG A 244 8.28 -17.12 37.77
C ARG A 244 9.04 -18.42 37.99
N GLU A 245 9.70 -18.95 36.97
CA GLU A 245 10.50 -20.17 37.10
C GLU A 245 11.66 -19.97 38.08
N ALA A 246 12.38 -18.85 37.96
CA ALA A 246 13.46 -18.51 38.88
C ALA A 246 12.97 -18.39 40.35
N ARG A 247 11.81 -17.76 40.57
CA ARG A 247 11.20 -17.67 41.90
C ARG A 247 10.76 -19.03 42.43
N LEU A 248 10.10 -19.87 41.62
CA LEU A 248 9.67 -21.21 42.03
C LEU A 248 10.85 -22.10 42.40
N ILE A 249 11.95 -22.03 41.65
CA ILE A 249 13.18 -22.79 41.94
C ILE A 249 13.83 -22.28 43.24
N ALA A 250 13.89 -20.96 43.44
CA ALA A 250 14.45 -20.37 44.67
C ALA A 250 13.64 -20.79 45.91
N ASP A 251 12.32 -20.66 45.83
CA ASP A 251 11.36 -21.06 46.86
C ASP A 251 11.44 -22.57 47.16
N PHE A 252 11.55 -23.41 46.12
CA PHE A 252 11.68 -24.85 46.28
C PHE A 252 12.98 -25.24 46.99
N ARG A 253 14.11 -24.59 46.65
CA ARG A 253 15.41 -24.83 47.31
C ARG A 253 15.41 -24.45 48.78
N GLU A 254 14.69 -23.40 49.15
CA GLU A 254 14.54 -22.99 50.55
C GLU A 254 13.83 -24.07 51.38
N ARG A 255 12.86 -24.77 50.78
CA ARG A 255 12.01 -25.76 51.47
C ARG A 255 12.57 -27.19 51.40
N PHE A 256 13.43 -27.50 50.43
CA PHE A 256 14.01 -28.84 50.21
C PHE A 256 15.53 -28.80 49.97
N PRO A 257 16.35 -28.51 51.00
CA PRO A 257 17.79 -28.28 50.89
C PRO A 257 18.62 -29.52 50.49
N GLU A 258 18.08 -30.74 50.64
CA GLU A 258 18.77 -32.03 50.40
C GLU A 258 18.70 -32.53 48.94
N THR A 259 18.18 -31.71 48.02
CA THR A 259 17.92 -32.11 46.62
C THR A 259 19.10 -31.74 45.71
N PRO A 260 19.62 -32.65 44.85
CA PRO A 260 20.82 -32.39 44.05
C PRO A 260 20.69 -31.16 43.14
N VAL A 261 21.75 -30.33 43.09
CA VAL A 261 21.77 -29.08 42.34
C VAL A 261 21.91 -29.35 40.83
N GLY A 262 20.93 -28.91 40.03
CA GLY A 262 21.04 -28.84 38.56
C GLY A 262 19.89 -29.45 37.77
N THR A 263 18.94 -30.14 38.41
CA THR A 263 17.75 -30.69 37.75
C THR A 263 16.58 -29.71 37.81
N GLY A 264 15.84 -29.58 36.70
CA GLY A 264 14.61 -28.78 36.67
C GLY A 264 13.59 -29.27 37.71
N LEU A 265 12.67 -28.38 38.12
CA LEU A 265 11.71 -28.62 39.21
C LEU A 265 10.94 -29.94 39.08
N ILE A 266 10.56 -30.33 37.86
CA ILE A 266 9.84 -31.58 37.58
C ILE A 266 10.71 -32.80 37.91
N ALA A 267 11.97 -32.80 37.44
CA ALA A 267 12.90 -33.89 37.71
C ALA A 267 13.26 -34.00 39.21
N ALA A 268 13.25 -32.88 39.94
CA ALA A 268 13.43 -32.87 41.39
C ALA A 268 12.22 -33.49 42.13
N ILE A 269 11.00 -33.18 41.69
CA ILE A 269 9.75 -33.76 42.24
C ILE A 269 9.70 -35.27 41.99
N ASP A 270 10.02 -35.72 40.78
CA ASP A 270 10.04 -37.15 40.44
C ASP A 270 11.11 -37.94 41.25
N ALA A 271 12.27 -37.32 41.48
CA ALA A 271 13.32 -37.89 42.31
C ALA A 271 12.93 -37.97 43.80
N MET A 272 12.13 -37.03 44.31
CA MET A 272 11.60 -37.11 45.67
C MET A 272 10.51 -38.17 45.79
N ASN A 273 9.54 -38.19 44.88
CA ASN A 273 8.45 -39.17 44.88
C ASN A 273 8.96 -40.61 44.84
N SER A 274 10.03 -40.86 44.08
CA SER A 274 10.69 -42.17 44.01
C SER A 274 11.50 -42.54 45.27
N ARG A 275 11.92 -41.56 46.09
CA ARG A 275 12.62 -41.81 47.37
C ARG A 275 11.67 -41.99 48.56
N THR A 276 10.57 -41.24 48.64
CA THR A 276 9.60 -41.36 49.75
C THR A 276 8.74 -42.61 49.64
N LEU A 277 8.49 -43.08 48.43
CA LEU A 277 7.84 -44.37 48.18
C LEU A 277 8.94 -45.37 47.85
N ALA A 278 9.37 -46.20 48.81
CA ALA A 278 10.22 -47.37 48.54
C ALA A 278 9.45 -48.39 47.69
N ARG A 279 9.19 -48.06 46.42
CA ARG A 279 8.35 -48.79 45.48
C ARG A 279 9.28 -49.44 44.44
N PRO A 280 9.23 -50.78 44.25
CA PRO A 280 9.88 -51.40 43.11
C PRO A 280 9.28 -50.84 41.81
N PRO A 281 10.07 -50.75 40.72
CA PRO A 281 9.65 -50.12 39.46
C PRO A 281 8.33 -50.73 38.94
N ASP A 282 7.48 -49.88 38.38
CA ASP A 282 6.07 -50.11 38.02
C ASP A 282 5.77 -51.51 37.45
N LEU A 283 5.40 -52.42 38.36
CA LEU A 283 5.06 -53.80 38.00
C LEU A 283 3.89 -53.84 37.01
N PHE A 284 2.90 -52.97 37.19
CA PHE A 284 1.75 -52.87 36.30
C PHE A 284 2.16 -52.47 34.88
N LEU A 285 2.92 -51.38 34.71
CA LEU A 285 3.32 -50.89 33.38
C LEU A 285 4.24 -51.87 32.67
N SER A 286 5.14 -52.54 33.41
CA SER A 286 5.99 -53.60 32.85
C SER A 286 5.19 -54.82 32.42
N THR A 287 4.22 -55.28 33.23
CA THR A 287 3.33 -56.41 32.87
C THR A 287 2.44 -56.06 31.68
N LEU A 288 1.88 -54.85 31.66
CA LEU A 288 1.03 -54.36 30.58
C LEU A 288 1.82 -54.26 29.26
N SER A 289 3.03 -53.71 29.31
CA SER A 289 3.88 -53.57 28.12
C SER A 289 4.30 -54.94 27.57
N ALA A 290 4.67 -55.88 28.43
CA ALA A 290 5.06 -57.23 28.01
C ALA A 290 3.88 -57.98 27.38
N THR A 291 2.70 -57.93 28.02
CA THR A 291 1.49 -58.56 27.51
C THR A 291 1.00 -57.89 26.22
N SER A 292 1.05 -56.56 26.13
CA SER A 292 0.69 -55.82 24.91
C SER A 292 1.60 -56.15 23.73
N LEU A 293 2.90 -56.35 23.96
CA LEU A 293 3.84 -56.72 22.90
C LEU A 293 3.55 -58.12 22.35
N ALA A 294 3.22 -59.07 23.25
CA ALA A 294 2.86 -60.44 22.86
C ALA A 294 1.51 -60.54 22.12
N LEU A 295 0.61 -59.59 22.33
CA LEU A 295 -0.70 -59.51 21.68
C LEU A 295 -0.69 -58.69 20.36
N GLN A 296 0.39 -57.94 20.08
CA GLN A 296 0.45 -56.98 18.98
C GLN A 296 0.35 -57.63 17.58
N ASP A 297 0.78 -58.89 17.46
CA ASP A 297 0.85 -59.61 16.18
C ASP A 297 -0.44 -60.37 15.81
N GLU A 298 -1.51 -60.27 16.61
CA GLU A 298 -2.78 -60.96 16.37
C GLU A 298 -3.95 -59.97 16.21
N PRO A 299 -4.31 -59.61 14.95
CA PRO A 299 -5.42 -58.69 14.68
C PRO A 299 -6.81 -59.29 15.00
N SER A 300 -6.88 -60.60 15.22
CA SER A 300 -8.12 -61.35 15.54
C SER A 300 -8.47 -61.35 17.03
N VAL A 301 -7.71 -60.65 17.87
CA VAL A 301 -7.84 -60.66 19.33
C VAL A 301 -8.32 -59.30 19.84
N SER A 302 -9.48 -59.28 20.49
CA SER A 302 -10.03 -58.06 21.11
C SER A 302 -10.03 -58.18 22.64
N VAL A 303 -9.37 -57.24 23.31
CA VAL A 303 -9.37 -57.17 24.78
C VAL A 303 -10.53 -56.29 25.22
N GLN A 304 -11.54 -56.88 25.85
CA GLN A 304 -12.73 -56.15 26.28
C GLN A 304 -12.56 -55.50 27.66
N THR A 305 -12.00 -56.24 28.60
CA THR A 305 -11.79 -55.77 29.98
C THR A 305 -10.43 -56.18 30.50
N MET A 306 -9.86 -55.33 31.35
CA MET A 306 -8.58 -55.53 31.99
C MET A 306 -8.66 -55.18 33.47
N ALA A 307 -8.19 -56.08 34.33
CA ALA A 307 -8.10 -55.87 35.77
C ALA A 307 -6.72 -56.28 36.27
N PHE A 308 -6.07 -55.41 37.06
CA PHE A 308 -4.78 -55.72 37.66
C PHE A 308 -4.91 -55.78 39.18
N THR A 309 -4.52 -56.92 39.74
CA THR A 309 -4.53 -57.13 41.20
C THR A 309 -3.11 -57.06 41.73
N GLN A 310 -2.74 -55.93 42.33
CA GLN A 310 -1.37 -55.66 42.79
C GLN A 310 -0.90 -56.66 43.87
N ALA A 311 -1.79 -57.06 44.80
CA ALA A 311 -1.45 -58.03 45.85
C ALA A 311 -1.09 -59.42 45.31
N ALA A 312 -1.65 -59.80 44.16
CA ALA A 312 -1.43 -61.09 43.51
C ALA A 312 -0.45 -61.01 42.32
N ARG A 313 0.06 -59.82 41.98
CA ARG A 313 0.91 -59.54 40.80
C ARG A 313 0.32 -60.12 39.50
N ARG A 314 -1.01 -60.06 39.35
CA ARG A 314 -1.78 -60.74 38.29
C ARG A 314 -2.54 -59.73 37.44
N LEU A 315 -2.40 -59.86 36.13
CA LEU A 315 -3.15 -59.11 35.12
C LEU A 315 -4.20 -60.04 34.50
N ASP A 316 -5.48 -59.78 34.75
CA ASP A 316 -6.59 -60.52 34.17
C ASP A 316 -7.17 -59.76 32.98
N LEU A 317 -7.26 -60.45 31.84
CA LEU A 317 -7.75 -59.94 30.57
C LEU A 317 -8.94 -60.80 30.13
N SER A 318 -10.05 -60.16 29.78
CA SER A 318 -11.15 -60.86 29.08
C SER A 318 -10.98 -60.61 27.59
N ILE A 319 -10.82 -61.70 26.84
CA ILE A 319 -10.41 -61.69 25.45
C ILE A 319 -11.47 -62.37 24.60
N GLU A 320 -11.77 -61.77 23.45
CA GLU A 320 -12.61 -62.32 22.40
C GLU A 320 -11.76 -62.63 21.17
N THR A 321 -11.93 -63.84 20.62
CA THR A 321 -11.22 -64.35 19.44
C THR A 321 -12.20 -64.90 18.40
N ASP A 322 -11.72 -65.07 17.17
CA ASP A 322 -12.49 -65.65 16.05
C ASP A 322 -12.77 -67.16 16.19
N SER A 323 -11.92 -67.89 16.92
CA SER A 323 -12.09 -69.32 17.18
C SER A 323 -11.48 -69.75 18.52
N LEU A 324 -11.93 -70.91 19.02
CA LEU A 324 -11.37 -71.52 20.24
C LEU A 324 -9.93 -72.01 20.05
N ASP A 325 -9.55 -72.36 18.82
CA ASP A 325 -8.19 -72.80 18.48
C ASP A 325 -7.17 -71.65 18.54
N THR A 326 -7.61 -70.44 18.14
CA THR A 326 -6.83 -69.19 18.28
C THR A 326 -6.54 -68.89 19.75
N PHE A 327 -7.50 -69.16 20.63
CA PHE A 327 -7.41 -68.94 22.07
C PHE A 327 -6.38 -69.87 22.75
N GLN A 328 -6.36 -71.16 22.38
CA GLN A 328 -5.37 -72.13 22.88
C GLN A 328 -3.96 -71.88 22.33
N SER A 329 -3.86 -71.41 21.09
CA SER A 329 -2.58 -71.03 20.47
C SER A 329 -1.96 -69.78 21.10
N LEU A 330 -2.76 -68.94 21.75
CA LEU A 330 -2.32 -67.76 22.49
C LEU A 330 -1.65 -68.15 23.83
N GLU A 331 -2.19 -69.15 24.53
CA GLU A 331 -1.61 -69.73 25.76
C GLU A 331 -0.17 -70.17 25.54
N SER A 332 0.00 -71.04 24.54
CA SER A 332 1.28 -71.71 24.28
C SER A 332 2.35 -70.71 23.89
N ARG A 333 1.98 -69.60 23.23
CA ARG A 333 2.92 -68.53 22.85
C ARG A 333 3.30 -67.64 24.03
N LEU A 334 2.34 -67.29 24.89
CA LEU A 334 2.64 -66.51 26.09
C LEU A 334 3.58 -67.29 27.03
N ASP A 335 3.36 -68.60 27.19
CA ASP A 335 4.28 -69.47 27.93
C ASP A 335 5.67 -69.56 27.29
N GLN A 336 5.77 -69.62 25.97
CA GLN A 336 7.06 -69.59 25.25
C GLN A 336 7.80 -68.26 25.37
N SER A 337 7.08 -67.15 25.58
CA SER A 337 7.66 -65.82 25.83
C SER A 337 8.12 -65.61 27.27
N GLY A 338 8.05 -66.64 28.12
CA GLY A 338 8.48 -66.59 29.52
C GLY A 338 7.46 -65.94 30.47
N ILE A 339 6.25 -65.67 29.98
CA ILE A 339 5.14 -65.08 30.73
C ILE A 339 4.20 -66.22 31.14
N ALA A 340 4.02 -66.45 32.44
CA ALA A 340 3.12 -67.52 32.88
C ALA A 340 1.67 -67.06 32.67
N ALA A 341 0.98 -67.70 31.72
CA ALA A 341 -0.41 -67.47 31.41
C ALA A 341 -1.26 -68.64 31.94
N ASP A 342 -2.40 -68.34 32.55
CA ASP A 342 -3.40 -69.31 32.98
C ASP A 342 -4.72 -68.95 32.33
N LEU A 343 -5.25 -69.86 31.52
CA LEU A 343 -6.52 -69.68 30.83
C LEU A 343 -7.68 -70.26 31.63
N GLY A 344 -8.59 -69.36 31.99
CA GLY A 344 -9.85 -69.72 32.61
C GLY A 344 -10.81 -70.40 31.63
N ALA A 345 -12.01 -70.72 32.10
CA ALA A 345 -13.04 -71.33 31.26
C ALA A 345 -13.34 -70.46 30.03
N ALA A 346 -13.15 -71.03 28.83
CA ALA A 346 -13.52 -70.42 27.56
C ALA A 346 -14.88 -70.94 27.11
N THR A 347 -15.70 -70.05 26.57
CA THR A 347 -17.04 -70.38 26.06
C THR A 347 -17.15 -69.99 24.59
N SER A 348 -17.72 -70.87 23.76
CA SER A 348 -18.02 -70.54 22.37
C SER A 348 -19.26 -69.67 22.28
N VAL A 349 -19.17 -68.57 21.54
CA VAL A 349 -20.22 -67.57 21.35
C VAL A 349 -20.50 -67.45 19.84
N PRO A 350 -21.72 -67.13 19.38
CA PRO A 350 -21.98 -67.01 17.94
C PRO A 350 -21.09 -65.95 17.29
N GLY A 351 -20.11 -66.39 16.48
CA GLY A 351 -19.13 -65.51 15.82
C GLY A 351 -17.71 -65.57 16.40
N GLY A 352 -17.45 -66.37 17.45
CA GLY A 352 -16.11 -66.49 18.03
C GLY A 352 -16.01 -67.33 19.31
N ALA A 353 -14.95 -67.10 20.07
CA ALA A 353 -14.77 -67.62 21.42
C ALA A 353 -14.42 -66.48 22.39
N GLU A 354 -14.96 -66.53 23.60
CA GLU A 354 -14.63 -65.58 24.67
C GLU A 354 -14.06 -66.36 25.86
N GLY A 355 -13.01 -65.82 26.48
CA GLY A 355 -12.46 -66.40 27.69
C GLY A 355 -11.57 -65.45 28.47
N ARG A 356 -11.21 -65.87 29.69
CA ARG A 356 -10.36 -65.08 30.59
C ARG A 356 -8.92 -65.59 30.54
N LEU A 357 -8.01 -64.69 30.17
CA LEU A 357 -6.57 -64.90 30.22
C LEU A 357 -6.00 -64.23 31.47
N SER A 358 -5.24 -64.98 32.25
CA SER A 358 -4.65 -64.47 33.48
C SER A 358 -3.15 -64.55 33.41
N VAL A 359 -2.48 -63.40 33.47
CA VAL A 359 -1.04 -63.28 33.26
C VAL A 359 -0.34 -62.98 34.58
N ILE A 360 0.66 -63.81 34.90
CA ILE A 360 1.57 -63.62 36.03
C ILE A 360 2.98 -63.59 35.49
N VAL A 361 3.68 -62.46 35.66
CA VAL A 361 5.08 -62.36 35.24
C VAL A 361 5.93 -63.08 36.28
N LYS A 362 6.59 -64.18 35.87
CA LYS A 362 7.61 -64.84 36.69
C LYS A 362 8.81 -63.90 36.81
N ASP A 363 9.33 -63.71 38.01
CA ASP A 363 10.61 -63.02 38.19
C ASP A 363 11.66 -63.81 37.42
N VAL A 364 12.24 -63.21 36.38
CA VAL A 364 13.43 -63.76 35.72
C VAL A 364 14.54 -63.80 36.77
N PRO A 365 15.10 -64.97 37.13
CA PRO A 365 16.27 -64.98 37.99
C PRO A 365 17.40 -64.28 37.24
N GLN A 366 18.09 -63.35 37.91
CA GLN A 366 19.27 -62.69 37.37
C GLN A 366 20.38 -63.68 37.02
#